data_AF-A0A9D6QAR0-F1
#
_entry.id   AF-A0A9D6QAR0-F1
#
_cell.length_a   1.000
_cell.length_b   1.000
_cell.length_c   1.000
_cell.angle_alpha   90.00
_cell.angle_beta   90.00
_cell.angle_gamma   90.00
#
_symmetry.space_group_name_H-M   'P 1'
#
loop_
_entity.id
_entity.type
_entity.pdbx_description
1 polymer ?
#
loop_
_entity_poly.entity_id
_entity_poly.type
_entity_poly.pdbx_seq_one_letter_code
_entity_poly.pdbx_strand_id
1 'polypeptide(L)'
;MKTALVALLMFAVVACGDGSFIVQFNSGTIASDPLCRNGGGRFQLLDQGGLTILVIIKTDTVIFVSSGAAGACTDLAAGAHVQVSGRQTGATITAQSVRVQSGA
;
A
#
# COMPACT_ATOMS: atom_id res chain seq x y z
N MET A 1 34.59 -38.07 -32.35
CA MET A 1 34.18 -36.66 -32.14
C MET A 1 33.70 -36.54 -30.70
N LYS A 2 33.98 -35.40 -30.06
CA LYS A 2 34.10 -35.20 -28.61
C LYS A 2 32.82 -35.50 -27.81
N THR A 3 33.04 -36.16 -26.67
CA THR A 3 32.16 -36.29 -25.51
C THR A 3 31.64 -34.92 -25.05
N ALA A 4 30.32 -34.76 -25.02
CA ALA A 4 29.68 -33.58 -24.44
C ALA A 4 29.10 -33.94 -23.07
N LEU A 5 29.88 -33.58 -22.06
CA LEU A 5 29.47 -33.37 -20.67
C LEU A 5 28.30 -32.36 -20.66
N VAL A 6 27.14 -32.72 -20.10
CA VAL A 6 26.16 -31.73 -19.67
C VAL A 6 25.97 -31.93 -18.17
N ALA A 7 26.85 -31.25 -17.42
CA ALA A 7 26.76 -31.18 -15.98
C ALA A 7 25.55 -30.34 -15.59
N LEU A 8 24.61 -30.99 -14.89
CA LEU A 8 23.62 -30.36 -14.03
C LEU A 8 24.36 -29.41 -13.07
N LEU A 9 24.12 -28.10 -13.16
CA LEU A 9 24.51 -27.15 -12.13
C LEU A 9 23.25 -26.46 -11.61
N MET A 10 22.86 -26.91 -10.42
CA MET A 10 21.82 -26.32 -9.59
C MET A 10 22.16 -24.87 -9.29
N PHE A 11 21.35 -23.93 -9.78
CA PHE A 11 21.29 -22.58 -9.23
C PHE A 11 20.40 -22.60 -7.99
N ALA A 12 20.95 -23.07 -6.87
CA ALA A 12 20.41 -22.81 -5.54
C ALA A 12 21.15 -21.61 -4.96
N VAL A 13 20.62 -20.41 -5.22
CA VAL A 13 20.91 -19.22 -4.40
C VAL A 13 19.60 -18.75 -3.82
N VAL A 14 19.27 -19.35 -2.68
CA VAL A 14 18.30 -18.80 -1.72
C VAL A 14 18.94 -17.54 -1.16
N ALA A 15 18.66 -16.40 -1.79
CA ALA A 15 18.90 -15.10 -1.16
C ALA A 15 17.78 -14.86 -0.14
N CYS A 16 17.89 -15.50 1.03
CA CYS A 16 17.33 -14.96 2.26
C CYS A 16 18.21 -13.76 2.64
N GLY A 17 17.76 -12.57 2.26
CA GLY A 17 18.45 -11.31 2.52
C GLY A 17 17.44 -10.29 3.03
N ASP A 18 17.67 -9.87 4.27
CA ASP A 18 16.83 -9.09 5.16
C ASP A 18 16.21 -7.82 4.60
N GLY A 19 14.93 -7.60 4.93
CA GLY A 19 14.25 -6.32 4.78
C GLY A 19 13.48 -6.17 3.48
N SER A 20 12.44 -6.99 3.28
CA SER A 20 11.41 -6.64 2.31
C SER A 20 10.71 -5.36 2.79
N PHE A 21 11.11 -4.22 2.26
CA PHE A 21 10.25 -3.05 2.16
C PHE A 21 9.13 -3.44 1.19
N ILE A 22 8.13 -4.19 1.66
CA ILE A 22 6.95 -4.46 0.85
C ILE A 22 6.23 -3.12 0.78
N VAL A 23 6.52 -2.36 -0.28
CA VAL A 23 5.67 -1.27 -0.74
C VAL A 23 4.41 -1.94 -1.28
N GLN A 24 3.51 -2.30 -0.37
CA GLN A 24 2.29 -2.98 -0.73
C GLN A 24 1.30 -1.90 -1.15
N PHE A 25 1.07 -1.83 -2.47
CA PHE A 25 0.00 -1.02 -3.02
C PHE A 25 -1.32 -1.72 -2.71
N ASN A 26 -2.02 -1.23 -1.70
CA ASN A 26 -3.36 -1.67 -1.41
C ASN A 26 -4.33 -0.73 -2.10
N SER A 27 -5.21 -1.27 -2.94
CA SER A 27 -6.29 -0.49 -3.54
C SER A 27 -7.62 -0.96 -2.97
N GLY A 28 -8.54 -0.03 -2.80
CA GLY A 28 -9.81 -0.32 -2.17
C GLY A 28 -10.67 0.91 -1.99
N THR A 29 -11.77 0.71 -1.28
CA THR A 29 -12.73 1.78 -0.95
C THR A 29 -12.60 2.13 0.53
N ILE A 30 -12.59 3.42 0.85
CA ILE A 30 -12.64 3.87 2.23
C ILE A 30 -13.99 3.44 2.83
N ALA A 31 -13.96 2.56 3.82
CA ALA A 31 -15.17 1.93 4.38
C ALA A 31 -15.92 2.84 5.36
N SER A 32 -15.22 3.79 5.99
CA SER A 32 -15.80 4.72 6.97
C SER A 32 -15.04 6.05 6.98
N ASP A 33 -15.70 7.11 7.43
CA ASP A 33 -15.11 8.45 7.42
C ASP A 33 -13.80 8.50 8.20
N PRO A 34 -12.74 9.09 7.61
CA PRO A 34 -11.45 9.18 8.27
C PRO A 34 -11.49 9.97 9.58
N LEU A 35 -10.84 9.43 10.60
CA LEU A 35 -10.60 10.12 11.86
C LEU A 35 -9.31 10.94 11.75
N CYS A 36 -9.43 12.19 11.31
CA CYS A 36 -8.30 13.10 11.15
C CYS A 36 -8.05 13.96 12.40
N ARG A 37 -6.80 14.02 12.86
CA ARG A 37 -6.35 14.82 14.01
C ARG A 37 -4.89 15.25 13.81
N ASN A 38 -4.58 16.53 14.07
CA ASN A 38 -3.22 17.08 14.10
C ASN A 38 -2.35 16.73 12.87
N GLY A 39 -2.91 16.80 11.66
CA GLY A 39 -2.17 16.51 10.42
C GLY A 39 -1.99 15.02 10.09
N GLY A 40 -2.46 14.11 10.95
CA GLY A 40 -2.55 12.69 10.68
C GLY A 40 -3.98 12.16 10.83
N GLY A 41 -4.12 10.85 10.90
CA GLY A 41 -5.41 10.21 11.11
C GLY A 41 -5.40 8.71 10.87
N ARG A 42 -6.60 8.16 10.74
CA ARG A 42 -6.80 6.76 10.35
C ARG A 42 -8.13 6.55 9.67
N PHE A 43 -8.19 5.56 8.80
CA PHE A 43 -9.43 5.10 8.18
C PHE A 43 -9.38 3.60 7.92
N GLN A 44 -10.54 2.99 7.71
CA GLN A 44 -10.63 1.59 7.28
C GLN A 44 -10.72 1.53 5.76
N LEU A 45 -9.88 0.70 5.15
CA LEU A 45 -9.88 0.40 3.73
C LEU A 45 -10.50 -0.98 3.54
N LEU A 46 -11.58 -1.06 2.77
CA LEU A 46 -12.07 -2.33 2.23
C LEU A 46 -11.27 -2.62 0.95
N ASP A 47 -10.39 -3.60 1.02
CA ASP A 47 -9.56 -3.98 -0.13
C ASP A 47 -10.38 -4.74 -1.20
N GLN A 48 -9.78 -4.95 -2.36
CA GLN A 48 -10.40 -5.69 -3.46
C GLN A 48 -10.70 -7.17 -3.15
N GLY A 49 -10.05 -7.73 -2.13
CA GLY A 49 -10.30 -9.09 -1.63
C GLY A 49 -11.42 -9.17 -0.60
N GLY A 50 -12.05 -8.05 -0.24
CA GLY A 50 -13.10 -7.97 0.78
C GLY A 50 -12.57 -7.93 2.21
N LEU A 51 -11.25 -7.77 2.42
CA LEU A 51 -10.66 -7.61 3.74
C LEU A 51 -10.70 -6.15 4.17
N THR A 52 -11.05 -5.92 5.44
CA THR A 52 -10.95 -4.59 6.04
C THR A 52 -9.58 -4.39 6.67
N ILE A 53 -8.84 -3.39 6.19
CA ILE A 53 -7.49 -3.03 6.63
C ILE A 53 -7.54 -1.66 7.33
N LEU A 54 -6.85 -1.54 8.47
CA LEU A 54 -6.67 -0.24 9.13
C LEU A 54 -5.52 0.53 8.48
N VAL A 55 -5.79 1.71 7.94
CA VAL A 55 -4.77 2.61 7.41
C VAL A 55 -4.48 3.70 8.42
N ILE A 56 -3.21 3.87 8.78
CA ILE A 56 -2.70 4.93 9.65
C ILE A 56 -2.02 5.99 8.79
N ILE A 57 -2.50 7.22 8.89
CA ILE A 57 -1.94 8.43 8.27
C ILE A 57 -1.10 9.14 9.33
N LYS A 58 0.18 9.32 9.04
CA LYS A 58 1.10 10.13 9.85
C LYS A 58 1.26 11.52 9.22
N THR A 59 1.90 12.43 9.94
CA THR A 59 2.14 13.80 9.46
C THR A 59 3.07 13.86 8.24
N ASP A 60 3.85 12.81 8.00
CA ASP A 60 4.72 12.64 6.82
C ASP A 60 4.06 11.85 5.68
N THR A 61 2.80 11.41 5.83
CA THR A 61 2.05 10.76 4.75
C THR A 61 1.69 11.78 3.67
N VAL A 62 2.04 11.49 2.42
CA VAL A 62 1.68 12.35 1.28
C VAL A 62 0.34 11.94 0.71
N ILE A 63 -0.61 12.87 0.68
CA ILE A 63 -1.96 12.63 0.15
C ILE A 63 -2.10 13.32 -1.20
N PHE A 64 -2.60 12.60 -2.20
CA PHE A 64 -2.96 13.12 -3.51
C PHE A 64 -4.47 13.00 -3.70
N VAL A 65 -5.16 14.13 -3.88
CA VAL A 65 -6.59 14.13 -4.26
C VAL A 65 -6.76 13.73 -5.72
N SER A 66 -8.00 13.54 -6.17
CA SER A 66 -8.31 13.04 -7.53
C SER A 66 -7.75 13.92 -8.66
N SER A 67 -7.55 15.22 -8.43
CA SER A 67 -6.90 16.13 -9.38
C SER A 67 -5.38 15.92 -9.51
N GLY A 68 -4.79 15.09 -8.66
CA GLY A 68 -3.35 14.89 -8.53
C GLY A 68 -2.64 15.94 -7.68
N ALA A 69 -3.35 16.97 -7.20
CA ALA A 69 -2.83 17.94 -6.26
C ALA A 69 -2.53 17.32 -4.89
N ALA A 70 -1.63 17.94 -4.13
CA ALA A 70 -1.44 17.60 -2.72
C ALA A 70 -2.72 17.88 -1.95
N GLY A 71 -3.10 16.95 -1.08
CA GLY A 71 -4.26 17.04 -0.20
C GLY A 71 -3.89 16.82 1.26
N ALA A 72 -4.91 16.76 2.09
CA ALA A 72 -4.85 16.51 3.52
C ALA A 72 -5.74 15.32 3.91
N CYS A 73 -5.57 14.84 5.15
CA CYS A 73 -6.40 13.75 5.69
C CYS A 73 -7.90 14.10 5.59
N THR A 74 -8.26 15.36 5.78
CA THR A 74 -9.64 15.86 5.73
C THR A 74 -10.28 15.81 4.34
N ASP A 75 -9.49 15.61 3.29
CA ASP A 75 -10.00 15.48 1.91
C ASP A 75 -10.41 14.04 1.56
N LEU A 76 -10.13 13.10 2.46
CA LEU A 76 -10.52 11.70 2.35
C LEU A 76 -11.92 11.50 2.93
N ALA A 77 -12.76 10.71 2.26
CA ALA A 77 -14.14 10.47 2.66
C ALA A 77 -14.53 9.00 2.46
N ALA A 78 -15.52 8.52 3.23
CA ALA A 78 -16.10 7.21 2.99
C ALA A 78 -16.61 7.07 1.55
N GLY A 79 -16.46 5.86 0.98
CA GLY A 79 -16.83 5.57 -0.41
C GLY A 79 -15.78 5.98 -1.45
N ALA A 80 -14.76 6.77 -1.09
CA ALA A 80 -13.69 7.13 -2.03
C ALA A 80 -12.84 5.90 -2.37
N HIS A 81 -12.55 5.71 -3.66
CA HIS A 81 -11.56 4.75 -4.11
C HIS A 81 -10.17 5.33 -3.92
N VAL A 82 -9.29 4.58 -3.26
CA VAL A 82 -7.92 5.03 -2.98
C VAL A 82 -6.92 3.93 -3.26
N GLN A 83 -5.72 4.36 -3.64
CA GLN A 83 -4.52 3.55 -3.62
C GLN A 83 -3.66 4.01 -2.44
N VAL A 84 -3.34 3.09 -1.54
CA VAL A 84 -2.51 3.32 -0.36
C VAL A 84 -1.19 2.60 -0.55
N SER A 85 -0.09 3.33 -0.37
CA SER A 85 1.25 2.78 -0.33
C SER A 85 1.86 3.05 1.03
N GLY A 86 2.52 2.04 1.59
CA GLY A 86 3.17 2.15 2.88
C GLY A 86 3.61 0.81 3.44
N ARG A 87 4.01 0.83 4.72
CA ARG A 87 4.45 -0.38 5.41
C ARG A 87 3.27 -1.12 6.00
N GLN A 88 3.06 -2.36 5.58
CA GLN A 88 2.02 -3.22 6.11
C GLN A 88 2.56 -4.11 7.26
N THR A 89 1.73 -4.33 8.27
CA THR A 89 1.97 -5.29 9.38
C THR A 89 0.62 -5.86 9.81
N GLY A 90 0.37 -7.13 9.45
CA GLY A 90 -0.95 -7.73 9.60
C GLY A 90 -2.02 -6.98 8.81
N ALA A 91 -3.15 -6.68 9.46
CA ALA A 91 -4.26 -5.91 8.89
C ALA A 91 -4.10 -4.39 9.08
N THR A 92 -2.87 -3.89 9.26
CA THR A 92 -2.60 -2.46 9.43
C THR A 92 -1.55 -1.98 8.42
N ILE A 93 -1.79 -0.82 7.80
CA ILE A 93 -0.84 -0.13 6.93
C ILE A 93 -0.49 1.21 7.56
N THR A 94 0.80 1.46 7.77
CA THR A 94 1.29 2.83 7.99
C THR A 94 1.56 3.47 6.64
N ALA A 95 0.71 4.41 6.24
CA ALA A 95 0.74 5.01 4.92
C ALA A 95 1.94 5.95 4.76
N GLN A 96 2.65 5.78 3.64
CA GLN A 96 3.61 6.76 3.13
C GLN A 96 2.94 7.65 2.08
N SER A 97 2.01 7.08 1.30
CA SER A 97 1.14 7.87 0.44
C SER A 97 -0.26 7.29 0.32
N VAL A 98 -1.21 8.19 0.06
CA VAL A 98 -2.61 7.87 -0.26
C VAL A 98 -2.98 8.66 -1.51
N ARG A 99 -3.49 7.98 -2.54
CA ARG A 99 -3.93 8.60 -3.78
C ARG A 99 -5.41 8.30 -4.01
N VAL A 100 -6.22 9.35 -4.01
CA VAL A 100 -7.64 9.25 -4.38
C VAL A 100 -7.74 9.03 -5.87
N GLN A 101 -8.46 7.98 -6.26
CA GLN A 101 -8.75 7.67 -7.66
C GLN A 101 -10.07 8.36 -8.02
N SER A 102 -10.06 9.11 -9.12
CA SER A 102 -11.32 9.52 -9.75
C SER A 102 -12.02 8.23 -10.19
N GLY A 103 -13.21 7.96 -9.62
CA GLY A 103 -14.04 6.84 -10.06
C GLY A 103 -14.25 6.92 -11.57
N ALA A 104 -14.14 5.78 -12.25
CA ALA A 104 -14.54 5.62 -13.63
C ALA A 104 -16.07 5.78 -13.78
#